data_AF-A0A661P453-F1
#
_entry.id   AF-A0A661P453-F1
#
_cell.length_a   1.000
_cell.length_b   1.000
_cell.length_c   1.000
_cell.angle_alpha   90.00
_cell.angle_beta   90.00
_cell.angle_gamma   90.00
#
_symmetry.space_group_name_H-M   'P 1'
#
loop_
_entity.id
_entity.type
_entity.pdbx_description
1 polymer ?
#
loop_
_entity_poly.entity_id
_entity_poly.type
_entity_poly.pdbx_seq_one_letter_code
_entity_poly.pdbx_strand_id
1 'polypeptide(L)'
;VSEEATGLTEETTTEAPVEEPVEEPTPPKPKETVQQRINAITRKRRDAERDAEYWKNKALSSTPAETPAPANNGRPNPEDFEGDTVGYEDALINWSLDQRDAARKTTQVQDANQALWNDFDARAEKLRAEYDDFDEVLESEVFSETMKEALLYSDDGPEVAYFLGRHENFAVAKKLRAMPPQAQLYELGKLSNEIKLSKATKTITEAPAPIIPVGDAGNPPVDDSKLSMEEYHAKEQERRRAKIQGQMKI
;
A
#
# COMPACT_ATOMS: atom_id res chain seq x y z
N VAL A 1 61.32 -4.11 31.57
CA VAL A 1 60.27 -4.14 32.60
C VAL A 1 59.04 -3.54 31.92
N SER A 2 58.19 -4.32 31.25
CA SER A 2 57.65 -5.66 31.62
C SER A 2 56.71 -5.54 32.84
N GLU A 3 55.56 -6.19 32.93
CA GLU A 3 54.80 -7.09 32.03
C GLU A 3 53.51 -6.37 31.51
N GLU A 4 52.68 -6.81 30.55
CA GLU A 4 52.00 -8.10 30.27
C GLU A 4 50.96 -8.59 31.31
N ALA A 5 50.07 -9.49 30.86
CA ALA A 5 49.07 -10.29 31.60
C ALA A 5 47.62 -9.74 31.81
N THR A 6 46.74 -10.08 30.85
CA THR A 6 45.45 -10.82 31.00
C THR A 6 44.48 -10.56 32.18
N GLY A 7 43.19 -10.38 31.85
CA GLY A 7 42.05 -10.60 32.74
C GLY A 7 40.79 -11.01 31.97
N LEU A 8 40.17 -12.15 32.32
CA LEU A 8 39.03 -12.77 31.63
C LEU A 8 37.81 -12.81 32.57
N THR A 9 36.63 -12.45 32.06
CA THR A 9 35.32 -12.93 32.56
C THR A 9 34.31 -12.98 31.42
N GLU A 10 33.62 -14.10 31.29
CA GLU A 10 32.46 -14.30 30.41
C GLU A 10 31.17 -13.90 31.14
N GLU A 11 30.13 -13.51 30.40
CA GLU A 11 28.74 -13.82 30.78
C GLU A 11 28.01 -14.35 29.54
N THR A 12 27.09 -15.29 29.77
CA THR A 12 26.57 -16.21 28.74
C THR A 12 25.05 -16.12 28.65
N THR A 13 24.51 -15.97 27.43
CA THR A 13 23.07 -16.09 27.17
C THR A 13 22.80 -16.92 25.91
N THR A 14 22.26 -18.12 26.14
CA THR A 14 21.47 -18.97 25.21
C THR A 14 19.99 -18.72 25.55
N GLU A 15 18.97 -18.81 24.69
CA GLU A 15 18.76 -19.35 23.34
C GLU A 15 18.03 -18.25 22.49
N ALA A 16 17.49 -18.38 21.27
CA ALA A 16 17.09 -19.49 20.38
C ALA A 16 17.09 -19.04 18.90
N PRO A 17 16.84 -19.91 17.89
CA PRO A 17 17.07 -19.60 16.48
C PRO A 17 15.93 -18.86 15.75
N VAL A 18 16.29 -18.14 14.69
CA VAL A 18 15.41 -17.80 13.56
C VAL A 18 15.80 -18.68 12.37
N GLU A 19 14.82 -19.18 11.63
CA GLU A 19 15.05 -19.96 10.41
C GLU A 19 15.31 -19.04 9.21
N GLU A 20 16.52 -19.09 8.64
CA GLU A 20 16.81 -18.54 7.30
C GLU A 20 16.74 -19.66 6.24
N PRO A 21 16.34 -19.34 4.99
CA PRO A 21 16.02 -20.35 3.98
C PRO A 21 17.26 -21.11 3.48
N VAL A 22 17.07 -22.38 3.13
CA VAL A 22 18.13 -23.27 2.61
C VAL A 22 18.51 -22.85 1.18
N GLU A 23 19.60 -22.10 1.05
CA GLU A 23 20.24 -21.84 -0.25
C GLU A 23 20.88 -23.12 -0.80
N GLU A 24 20.60 -23.47 -2.07
CA GLU A 24 21.15 -24.70 -2.68
C GLU A 24 22.69 -24.61 -2.82
N PRO A 25 23.45 -25.68 -2.47
CA PRO A 25 24.90 -25.65 -2.51
C PRO A 25 25.42 -25.66 -3.95
N THR A 26 25.66 -24.46 -4.51
CA THR A 26 26.24 -24.31 -5.85
C THR A 26 27.57 -25.07 -5.97
N PRO A 27 27.83 -25.78 -7.08
CA PRO A 27 28.98 -26.68 -7.18
C PRO A 27 30.30 -25.90 -7.11
N PRO A 28 31.32 -26.40 -6.39
CA PRO A 28 32.55 -25.67 -6.15
C PRO A 28 33.30 -25.39 -7.45
N LYS A 29 33.44 -24.11 -7.79
CA LYS A 29 34.12 -23.64 -9.00
C LYS A 29 35.56 -24.22 -9.06
N PRO A 30 35.99 -24.79 -10.20
CA PRO A 30 37.31 -25.43 -10.30
C PRO A 30 38.42 -24.41 -10.01
N LYS A 31 39.42 -24.83 -9.23
CA LYS A 31 40.49 -23.95 -8.75
C LYS A 31 41.28 -23.37 -9.93
N GLU A 32 41.09 -22.08 -10.21
CA GLU A 32 41.77 -21.41 -11.32
C GLU A 32 43.29 -21.52 -11.21
N THR A 33 43.91 -22.00 -12.29
CA THR A 33 45.35 -22.08 -12.48
C THR A 33 45.99 -20.69 -12.50
N VAL A 34 47.30 -20.63 -12.22
CA VAL A 34 48.06 -19.37 -12.24
C VAL A 34 47.94 -18.67 -13.61
N GLN A 35 47.92 -19.43 -14.71
CA GLN A 35 47.75 -18.87 -16.06
C GLN A 35 46.36 -18.24 -16.27
N GLN A 36 45.28 -18.86 -15.76
CA GLN A 36 43.94 -18.28 -15.82
C GLN A 36 43.87 -16.96 -15.05
N ARG A 37 44.50 -16.88 -13.87
CA ARG A 37 44.57 -15.64 -13.07
C ARG A 37 45.36 -14.54 -13.78
N ILE A 38 46.50 -14.86 -14.40
CA ILE A 38 47.28 -13.91 -15.23
C ILE A 38 46.45 -13.39 -16.41
N ASN A 39 45.73 -14.29 -17.09
CA ASN A 39 44.84 -13.93 -18.19
C ASN A 39 43.67 -13.04 -17.71
N ALA A 40 43.08 -13.33 -16.54
CA ALA A 40 42.01 -12.54 -15.94
C ALA A 40 42.47 -11.14 -15.51
N ILE A 41 43.65 -11.02 -14.89
CA ILE A 41 44.28 -9.73 -14.56
C ILE A 41 44.54 -8.93 -15.84
N THR A 42 45.07 -9.57 -16.89
CA THR A 42 45.37 -8.92 -18.17
C THR A 42 44.09 -8.47 -18.90
N ARG A 43 43.01 -9.26 -18.83
CA ARG A 43 41.68 -8.87 -19.31
C ARG A 43 41.17 -7.65 -18.54
N LYS A 44 41.09 -7.73 -17.21
CA LYS A 44 40.60 -6.64 -16.34
C LYS A 44 41.39 -5.33 -16.54
N ARG A 45 42.70 -5.41 -16.80
CA ARG A 45 43.53 -4.24 -17.13
C ARG A 45 43.11 -3.60 -18.47
N ARG A 46 42.91 -4.40 -19.53
CA ARG A 46 42.46 -3.91 -20.84
C ARG A 46 41.01 -3.41 -20.84
N ASP A 47 40.16 -3.98 -20.00
CA ASP A 47 38.79 -3.50 -19.84
C ASP A 47 38.79 -2.12 -19.16
N ALA A 48 39.54 -1.96 -18.06
CA ALA A 48 39.75 -0.66 -17.43
C ALA A 48 40.46 0.37 -18.32
N GLU A 49 41.40 -0.04 -19.17
CA GLU A 49 42.02 0.82 -20.20
C GLU A 49 40.96 1.32 -21.20
N ARG A 50 40.09 0.44 -21.72
CA ARG A 50 39.02 0.82 -22.65
C ARG A 50 37.95 1.71 -21.99
N ASP A 51 37.57 1.44 -20.75
CA ASP A 51 36.62 2.28 -20.01
C ASP A 51 37.22 3.67 -19.76
N ALA A 52 38.49 3.76 -19.37
CA ALA A 52 39.20 5.03 -19.19
C ALA A 52 39.31 5.82 -20.51
N GLU A 53 39.60 5.15 -21.64
CA GLU A 53 39.59 5.79 -22.96
C GLU A 53 38.18 6.23 -23.39
N TYR A 54 37.14 5.44 -23.12
CA TYR A 54 35.74 5.81 -23.39
C TYR A 54 35.33 7.05 -22.59
N TRP A 55 35.58 7.08 -21.27
CA TRP A 55 35.25 8.23 -20.43
C TRP A 55 36.09 9.47 -20.76
N LYS A 56 37.38 9.30 -21.08
CA LYS A 56 38.25 10.39 -21.54
C LYS A 56 37.77 10.98 -22.87
N ASN A 57 37.45 10.13 -23.86
CA ASN A 57 36.93 10.58 -25.14
C ASN A 57 35.56 11.23 -24.98
N LYS A 58 34.67 10.69 -24.13
CA LYS A 58 33.38 11.32 -23.80
C LYS A 58 33.55 12.69 -23.16
N ALA A 59 34.49 12.85 -22.23
CA ALA A 59 34.80 14.15 -21.61
C ALA A 59 35.45 15.15 -22.58
N LEU A 60 36.19 14.67 -23.60
CA LEU A 60 36.82 15.52 -24.61
C LEU A 60 35.89 15.86 -25.79
N SER A 61 34.94 14.99 -26.10
CA SER A 61 33.88 15.19 -27.10
C SER A 61 32.70 15.99 -26.55
N SER A 62 32.52 16.04 -25.22
CA SER A 62 31.80 17.12 -24.56
C SER A 62 32.58 18.43 -24.74
N THR A 63 32.36 19.09 -25.88
CA THR A 63 32.74 20.49 -26.08
C THR A 63 32.32 21.30 -24.86
N PRO A 64 33.18 22.19 -24.31
CA PRO A 64 32.75 23.09 -23.25
C PRO A 64 31.49 23.80 -23.70
N ALA A 65 30.39 23.60 -22.97
CA ALA A 65 29.13 24.25 -23.30
C ALA A 65 29.36 25.76 -23.21
N GLU A 66 29.32 26.43 -24.36
CA GLU A 66 29.34 27.88 -24.44
C GLU A 66 28.23 28.39 -23.53
N THR A 67 28.60 29.07 -22.44
CA THR A 67 27.66 29.42 -21.37
C THR A 67 26.50 30.17 -22.00
N PRO A 68 25.27 29.63 -21.96
CA PRO A 68 24.14 30.27 -22.63
C PRO A 68 24.02 31.67 -22.05
N ALA A 69 24.00 32.68 -22.93
CA ALA A 69 23.77 34.06 -22.53
C ALA A 69 22.51 34.07 -21.64
N PRO A 70 22.52 34.78 -20.50
CA PRO A 70 21.51 34.63 -19.46
C PRO A 70 20.13 34.82 -20.08
N ALA A 71 19.34 33.74 -20.13
CA ALA A 71 18.11 33.71 -20.89
C ALA A 71 17.20 34.82 -20.36
N ASN A 72 16.94 35.85 -21.18
CA ASN A 72 16.18 37.01 -20.73
C ASN A 72 14.79 36.54 -20.31
N ASN A 73 14.53 36.59 -19.01
CA ASN A 73 13.37 36.04 -18.33
C ASN A 73 12.14 36.97 -18.46
N GLY A 74 11.97 37.54 -19.66
CA GLY A 74 10.98 38.58 -19.97
C GLY A 74 11.17 39.87 -19.19
N ARG A 75 12.35 40.10 -18.58
CA ARG A 75 12.59 41.27 -17.74
C ARG A 75 12.79 42.50 -18.63
N PRO A 76 12.08 43.62 -18.38
CA PRO A 76 12.30 44.87 -19.10
C PRO A 76 13.78 45.32 -19.03
N ASN A 77 14.33 45.74 -20.16
CA ASN A 77 15.66 46.34 -20.26
C ASN A 77 15.50 47.88 -20.35
N PRO A 78 16.21 48.70 -19.56
CA PRO A 78 16.14 50.16 -19.68
C PRO A 78 16.39 50.72 -21.10
N GLU A 79 17.17 50.01 -21.91
CA GLU A 79 17.48 50.42 -23.28
C GLU A 79 16.25 50.38 -24.21
N ASP A 80 15.26 49.52 -23.92
CA ASP A 80 14.04 49.36 -24.73
C ASP A 80 13.07 50.57 -24.64
N PHE A 81 13.32 51.50 -23.71
CA PHE A 81 12.41 52.61 -23.36
C PHE A 81 12.91 53.99 -23.81
N GLU A 82 14.02 54.07 -24.55
CA GLU A 82 14.60 55.32 -25.12
C GLU A 82 14.83 56.48 -24.10
N GLY A 83 14.82 56.19 -22.80
CA GLY A 83 14.95 57.19 -21.72
C GLY A 83 13.67 57.52 -20.97
N ASP A 84 12.51 56.91 -21.29
CA ASP A 84 11.32 56.97 -20.45
C ASP A 84 11.52 56.13 -19.17
N THR A 85 11.94 56.81 -18.09
CA THR A 85 12.14 56.18 -16.78
C THR A 85 10.83 55.69 -16.17
N VAL A 86 9.70 56.35 -16.44
CA VAL A 86 8.40 56.01 -15.82
C VAL A 86 7.82 54.77 -16.49
N GLY A 87 7.83 54.71 -17.83
CA GLY A 87 7.44 53.52 -18.58
C GLY A 87 8.28 52.29 -18.23
N TYR A 88 9.60 52.46 -18.02
CA TYR A 88 10.47 51.38 -17.55
C TYR A 88 10.15 50.94 -16.11
N GLU A 89 9.92 51.88 -15.18
CA GLU A 89 9.55 51.57 -13.79
C GLU A 89 8.20 50.83 -13.71
N ASP A 90 7.17 51.30 -14.41
CA ASP A 90 5.87 50.62 -14.52
C ASP A 90 6.01 49.22 -15.14
N ALA A 91 6.80 49.07 -16.20
CA ALA A 91 7.05 47.76 -16.81
C ALA A 91 7.76 46.80 -15.84
N LEU A 92 8.76 47.28 -15.08
CA LEU A 92 9.50 46.48 -14.10
C LEU A 92 8.60 46.07 -12.91
N ILE A 93 7.69 46.95 -12.47
CA ILE A 93 6.69 46.66 -11.45
C ILE A 93 5.72 45.57 -11.94
N ASN A 94 5.18 45.71 -13.15
CA ASN A 94 4.26 44.73 -13.74
C ASN A 94 4.94 43.36 -13.90
N TRP A 95 6.16 43.31 -14.44
CA TRP A 95 6.95 42.08 -14.53
C TRP A 95 7.18 41.44 -13.15
N SER A 96 7.50 42.23 -12.13
CA SER A 96 7.70 41.75 -10.76
C SER A 96 6.42 41.15 -10.14
N LEU A 97 5.26 41.75 -10.42
CA LEU A 97 3.96 41.22 -10.01
C LEU A 97 3.62 39.91 -10.76
N ASP A 98 3.86 39.85 -12.07
CA ASP A 98 3.67 38.63 -12.87
C ASP A 98 4.58 37.49 -12.41
N GLN A 99 5.87 37.76 -12.13
CA GLN A 99 6.79 36.76 -11.57
C GLN A 99 6.29 36.26 -10.20
N ARG A 100 5.85 37.16 -9.31
CA ARG A 100 5.30 36.79 -8.00
C ARG A 100 4.05 35.92 -8.12
N ASP A 101 3.15 36.25 -9.04
CA ASP A 101 1.87 35.55 -9.17
C ASP A 101 1.98 34.28 -10.02
N ALA A 102 2.97 34.17 -10.91
CA ALA A 102 3.41 32.92 -11.51
C ALA A 102 4.04 31.99 -10.46
N ALA A 103 4.96 32.49 -9.62
CA ALA A 103 5.55 31.71 -8.54
C ALA A 103 4.48 31.19 -7.56
N ARG A 104 3.52 32.04 -7.16
CA ARG A 104 2.38 31.64 -6.31
C ARG A 104 1.53 30.54 -6.94
N LYS A 105 1.22 30.62 -8.24
CA LYS A 105 0.48 29.57 -8.96
C LYS A 105 1.26 28.26 -8.97
N THR A 106 2.58 28.31 -9.23
CA THR A 106 3.46 27.13 -9.21
C THR A 106 3.49 26.48 -7.83
N THR A 107 3.70 27.25 -6.76
CA THR A 107 3.66 26.74 -5.38
C THR A 107 2.28 26.17 -5.05
N GLN A 108 1.18 26.86 -5.38
CA GLN A 108 -0.18 26.38 -5.11
C GLN A 108 -0.49 25.04 -5.82
N VAL A 109 -0.02 24.84 -7.05
CA VAL A 109 -0.17 23.58 -7.78
C VAL A 109 0.72 22.48 -7.17
N GLN A 110 1.95 22.81 -6.74
CA GLN A 110 2.82 21.87 -6.04
C GLN A 110 2.24 21.42 -4.70
N ASP A 111 1.76 22.37 -3.88
CA ASP A 111 1.13 22.11 -2.59
C ASP A 111 -0.13 21.24 -2.75
N ALA A 112 -0.98 21.55 -3.73
CA ALA A 112 -2.19 20.77 -4.03
C ALA A 112 -1.86 19.35 -4.49
N ASN A 113 -0.88 19.18 -5.39
CA ASN A 113 -0.44 17.87 -5.84
C ASN A 113 0.20 17.07 -4.70
N GLN A 114 1.01 17.69 -3.84
CA GLN A 114 1.60 17.02 -2.68
C GLN A 114 0.54 16.60 -1.67
N ALA A 115 -0.50 17.42 -1.44
CA ALA A 115 -1.62 17.05 -0.59
C ALA A 115 -2.39 15.83 -1.11
N LEU A 116 -2.60 15.75 -2.44
CA LEU A 116 -3.22 14.58 -3.09
C LEU A 116 -2.37 13.31 -2.95
N TRP A 117 -1.05 13.41 -3.16
CA TRP A 117 -0.13 12.27 -2.95
C TRP A 117 -0.11 11.81 -1.50
N ASN A 118 -0.03 12.73 -0.53
CA ASN A 118 -0.06 12.41 0.89
C ASN A 118 -1.37 11.73 1.32
N ASP A 119 -2.51 12.15 0.77
CA ASP A 119 -3.82 11.56 1.05
C ASP A 119 -3.97 10.17 0.42
N PHE A 120 -3.51 9.97 -0.83
CA PHE A 120 -3.46 8.66 -1.47
C PHE A 120 -2.56 7.70 -0.69
N ASP A 121 -1.38 8.15 -0.26
CA ASP A 121 -0.42 7.34 0.50
C ASP A 121 -0.99 6.95 1.88
N ALA A 122 -1.61 7.90 2.61
CA ALA A 122 -2.31 7.61 3.86
C ALA A 122 -3.52 6.66 3.72
N ARG A 123 -4.09 6.54 2.50
CA ARG A 123 -5.10 5.53 2.15
C ARG A 123 -4.46 4.19 1.75
N ALA A 124 -3.29 4.22 1.09
CA ALA A 124 -2.51 3.07 0.67
C ALA A 124 -1.88 2.29 1.83
N GLU A 125 -1.48 2.95 2.92
CA GLU A 125 -0.93 2.32 4.14
C GLU A 125 -1.76 1.13 4.65
N LYS A 126 -3.09 1.21 4.55
CA LYS A 126 -4.00 0.13 4.95
C LYS A 126 -3.89 -1.10 4.05
N LEU A 127 -3.59 -0.90 2.77
CA LEU A 127 -3.41 -1.98 1.79
C LEU A 127 -2.00 -2.55 1.85
N ARG A 128 -0.96 -1.73 2.09
CA ARG A 128 0.39 -2.24 2.40
C ARG A 128 0.39 -3.19 3.61
N ALA A 129 -0.43 -2.89 4.62
CA ALA A 129 -0.61 -3.74 5.80
C ALA A 129 -1.51 -4.98 5.57
N GLU A 130 -2.14 -5.13 4.40
CA GLU A 130 -2.97 -6.28 4.00
C GLU A 130 -2.32 -7.11 2.86
N TYR A 131 -1.43 -6.48 2.07
CA TYR A 131 -0.82 -6.99 0.84
C TYR A 131 0.65 -6.55 0.72
N ASP A 132 1.59 -7.44 1.03
CA ASP A 132 3.04 -7.17 0.92
C ASP A 132 3.49 -6.87 -0.53
N ASP A 133 2.71 -7.28 -1.55
CA ASP A 133 2.98 -7.05 -2.97
C ASP A 133 2.47 -5.70 -3.49
N PHE A 134 1.87 -4.86 -2.63
CA PHE A 134 1.16 -3.64 -3.03
C PHE A 134 2.00 -2.66 -3.86
N ASP A 135 3.20 -2.29 -3.39
CA ASP A 135 4.00 -1.27 -4.09
C ASP A 135 4.61 -1.81 -5.40
N GLU A 136 5.02 -3.09 -5.48
CA GLU A 136 5.45 -3.74 -6.74
C GLU A 136 4.31 -3.74 -7.77
N VAL A 137 3.09 -4.05 -7.32
CA VAL A 137 1.87 -4.02 -8.12
C VAL A 137 1.56 -2.61 -8.65
N LEU A 138 1.82 -1.55 -7.88
CA LEU A 138 1.61 -0.16 -8.28
C LEU A 138 2.72 0.40 -9.19
N GLU A 139 3.97 -0.03 -9.05
CA GLU A 139 5.06 0.36 -9.96
C GLU A 139 4.90 -0.21 -11.38
N SER A 140 4.04 -1.22 -11.56
CA SER A 140 3.83 -1.89 -12.85
C SER A 140 3.38 -0.93 -13.97
N GLU A 141 3.99 -1.06 -15.15
CA GLU A 141 3.80 -0.14 -16.29
C GLU A 141 2.42 -0.28 -16.98
N VAL A 142 1.38 -0.78 -16.31
CA VAL A 142 0.05 -1.02 -16.91
C VAL A 142 -0.83 0.22 -16.99
N PHE A 143 -0.64 1.17 -16.07
CA PHE A 143 -1.46 2.38 -15.96
C PHE A 143 -1.11 3.43 -17.02
N SER A 144 -2.12 4.08 -17.60
CA SER A 144 -1.94 5.33 -18.34
C SER A 144 -1.78 6.53 -17.39
N GLU A 145 -1.32 7.67 -17.88
CA GLU A 145 -1.25 8.89 -17.06
C GLU A 145 -2.65 9.31 -16.56
N THR A 146 -3.66 9.31 -17.44
CA THR A 146 -5.06 9.58 -17.06
C THR A 146 -5.61 8.58 -16.04
N MET A 147 -5.16 7.32 -16.06
CA MET A 147 -5.51 6.35 -15.02
C MET A 147 -4.83 6.71 -13.69
N LYS A 148 -3.54 7.08 -13.68
CA LYS A 148 -2.83 7.50 -12.47
C LYS A 148 -3.47 8.75 -11.84
N GLU A 149 -3.76 9.78 -12.65
CA GLU A 149 -4.50 10.97 -12.22
C GLU A 149 -5.85 10.59 -11.60
N ALA A 150 -6.64 9.76 -12.28
CA ALA A 150 -7.97 9.39 -11.81
C ALA A 150 -7.97 8.50 -10.55
N LEU A 151 -6.95 7.66 -10.39
CA LEU A 151 -6.72 6.89 -9.17
C LEU A 151 -6.33 7.81 -8.00
N LEU A 152 -5.44 8.78 -8.23
CA LEU A 152 -5.03 9.78 -7.24
C LEU A 152 -6.23 10.56 -6.67
N TYR A 153 -7.14 11.02 -7.55
CA TYR A 153 -8.36 11.75 -7.19
C TYR A 153 -9.53 10.89 -6.67
N SER A 154 -9.46 9.55 -6.72
CA SER A 154 -10.55 8.66 -6.30
C SER A 154 -10.36 8.20 -4.85
N ASP A 155 -11.43 8.24 -4.04
CA ASP A 155 -11.44 7.79 -2.63
C ASP A 155 -10.80 6.40 -2.44
N ASP A 156 -11.08 5.48 -3.38
CA ASP A 156 -10.63 4.08 -3.35
C ASP A 156 -9.44 3.83 -4.28
N GLY A 157 -8.78 4.90 -4.73
CA GLY A 157 -7.62 4.89 -5.64
C GLY A 157 -6.63 3.75 -5.40
N PRO A 158 -6.07 3.61 -4.19
CA PRO A 158 -5.16 2.52 -3.85
C PRO A 158 -5.73 1.12 -4.12
N GLU A 159 -7.01 0.88 -3.82
CA GLU A 159 -7.66 -0.43 -4.00
C GLU A 159 -7.93 -0.74 -5.48
N VAL A 160 -8.37 0.26 -6.25
CA VAL A 160 -8.61 0.10 -7.69
C VAL A 160 -7.28 0.00 -8.45
N ALA A 161 -6.24 0.69 -7.99
CA ALA A 161 -4.87 0.55 -8.49
C ALA A 161 -4.35 -0.87 -8.25
N TYR A 162 -4.39 -1.34 -7.00
CA TYR A 162 -3.96 -2.69 -6.64
C TYR A 162 -4.72 -3.75 -7.45
N PHE A 163 -6.06 -3.67 -7.50
CA PHE A 163 -6.87 -4.60 -8.29
C PHE A 163 -6.44 -4.66 -9.77
N LEU A 164 -6.23 -3.51 -10.42
CA LEU A 164 -5.83 -3.44 -11.83
C LEU A 164 -4.37 -3.84 -12.10
N GLY A 165 -3.47 -3.61 -11.13
CA GLY A 165 -2.06 -3.97 -11.21
C GLY A 165 -1.76 -5.44 -10.92
N ARG A 166 -2.70 -6.21 -10.36
CA ARG A 166 -2.52 -7.66 -10.26
C ARG A 166 -2.53 -8.32 -11.63
N HIS A 167 -1.63 -9.27 -11.86
CA HIS A 167 -1.42 -9.94 -13.15
C HIS A 167 -2.72 -10.55 -13.76
N GLU A 168 -3.62 -11.07 -12.92
CA GLU A 168 -4.95 -11.56 -13.33
C GLU A 168 -5.80 -10.51 -14.08
N ASN A 169 -5.69 -9.22 -13.71
CA ASN A 169 -6.49 -8.13 -14.24
C ASN A 169 -5.74 -7.28 -15.28
N PHE A 170 -4.51 -7.64 -15.65
CA PHE A 170 -3.74 -6.97 -16.73
C PHE A 170 -4.50 -6.89 -18.06
N ALA A 171 -5.36 -7.86 -18.37
CA ALA A 171 -6.23 -7.80 -19.55
C ALA A 171 -7.26 -6.65 -19.47
N VAL A 172 -7.76 -6.35 -18.27
CA VAL A 172 -8.68 -5.23 -17.99
C VAL A 172 -7.94 -3.90 -18.03
N ALA A 173 -6.80 -3.80 -17.32
CA ALA A 173 -5.95 -2.60 -17.32
C ALA A 173 -5.48 -2.21 -18.74
N LYS A 174 -5.03 -3.20 -19.54
CA LYS A 174 -4.64 -3.00 -20.94
C LYS A 174 -5.80 -2.57 -21.82
N LYS A 175 -7.02 -3.07 -21.57
CA LYS A 175 -8.24 -2.64 -22.29
C LYS A 175 -8.60 -1.19 -21.95
N LEU A 176 -8.53 -0.80 -20.67
CA LEU A 176 -8.71 0.58 -20.20
C LEU A 176 -7.70 1.52 -20.87
N ARG A 177 -6.39 1.24 -20.77
CA ARG A 177 -5.32 2.06 -21.36
C ARG A 177 -5.44 2.29 -22.87
N ALA A 178 -6.12 1.39 -23.60
CA ALA A 178 -6.38 1.51 -25.03
C ALA A 178 -7.59 2.41 -25.39
N MET A 179 -8.39 2.87 -24.42
CA MET A 179 -9.55 3.74 -24.65
C MET A 179 -9.15 5.24 -24.71
N PRO A 180 -9.98 6.12 -25.29
CA PRO A 180 -9.82 7.57 -25.15
C PRO A 180 -9.89 8.02 -23.68
N PRO A 181 -9.17 9.08 -23.24
CA PRO A 181 -9.08 9.50 -21.84
C PRO A 181 -10.42 9.60 -21.09
N GLN A 182 -11.44 10.23 -21.68
CA GLN A 182 -12.77 10.36 -21.03
C GLN A 182 -13.48 9.01 -20.82
N ALA A 183 -13.24 8.01 -21.68
CA ALA A 183 -13.76 6.66 -21.50
C ALA A 183 -12.98 5.87 -20.44
N GLN A 184 -11.68 6.15 -20.26
CA GLN A 184 -10.90 5.61 -19.15
C GLN A 184 -11.47 6.06 -17.80
N LEU A 185 -11.76 7.37 -17.65
CA LEU A 185 -12.38 7.93 -16.45
C LEU A 185 -13.73 7.26 -16.14
N TYR A 186 -14.58 7.08 -17.14
CA TYR A 186 -15.91 6.48 -16.98
C TYR A 186 -15.87 5.00 -16.58
N GLU A 187 -15.10 4.17 -17.29
CA GLU A 187 -15.00 2.74 -16.96
C GLU A 187 -14.21 2.50 -15.65
N LEU A 188 -13.26 3.37 -15.29
CA LEU A 188 -12.58 3.30 -13.99
C LEU A 188 -13.53 3.65 -12.83
N GLY A 189 -14.33 4.71 -12.98
CA GLY A 189 -15.36 5.08 -11.98
C GLY A 189 -16.50 4.07 -11.89
N LYS A 190 -16.74 3.27 -12.94
CA LYS A 190 -17.64 2.12 -12.89
C LYS A 190 -17.00 0.93 -12.17
N LEU A 191 -15.73 0.64 -12.45
CA LEU A 191 -14.97 -0.43 -11.82
C LEU A 191 -14.81 -0.21 -10.30
N SER A 192 -14.55 1.01 -9.84
CA SER A 192 -14.47 1.31 -8.39
C SER A 192 -15.79 1.03 -7.67
N ASN A 193 -16.91 1.37 -8.30
CA ASN A 193 -18.25 1.03 -7.77
C ASN A 193 -18.53 -0.48 -7.80
N GLU A 194 -18.09 -1.21 -8.83
CA GLU A 194 -18.23 -2.67 -8.91
C GLU A 194 -17.41 -3.37 -7.81
N ILE A 195 -16.17 -2.92 -7.58
CA ILE A 195 -15.29 -3.39 -6.50
C ILE A 195 -15.95 -3.13 -5.14
N LYS A 196 -16.41 -1.90 -4.87
CA LYS A 196 -17.18 -1.54 -3.64
C LYS A 196 -18.35 -2.48 -3.39
N LEU A 197 -19.19 -2.71 -4.39
CA LEU A 197 -20.36 -3.58 -4.30
C LEU A 197 -19.97 -5.05 -4.06
N SER A 198 -18.87 -5.51 -4.65
CA SER A 198 -18.35 -6.86 -4.45
C SER A 198 -17.81 -7.11 -3.03
N LYS A 199 -17.28 -6.07 -2.35
CA LYS A 199 -16.96 -6.13 -0.91
C LYS A 199 -18.22 -6.07 -0.06
N ALA A 200 -19.13 -5.14 -0.34
CA ALA A 200 -20.36 -4.95 0.44
C ALA A 200 -21.31 -6.16 0.44
N THR A 201 -21.31 -6.99 -0.61
CA THR A 201 -22.13 -8.21 -0.67
C THR A 201 -21.58 -9.38 0.17
N LYS A 202 -20.30 -9.36 0.57
CA LYS A 202 -19.66 -10.45 1.33
C LYS A 202 -19.99 -10.47 2.83
N THR A 203 -20.60 -9.41 3.36
CA THR A 203 -20.86 -9.26 4.81
C THR A 203 -22.26 -9.74 5.26
N ILE A 204 -23.14 -10.14 4.34
CA ILE A 204 -24.55 -10.46 4.65
C ILE A 204 -24.73 -11.96 4.95
N THR A 205 -24.21 -12.43 6.09
CA THR A 205 -24.64 -13.70 6.71
C THR A 205 -24.79 -13.64 8.24
N GLU A 206 -25.14 -12.48 8.81
CA GLU A 206 -25.75 -12.44 10.16
C GLU A 206 -27.22 -12.91 10.11
N ALA A 207 -27.44 -14.13 9.64
CA ALA A 207 -28.71 -14.79 9.83
C ALA A 207 -28.90 -15.07 11.33
N PRO A 208 -30.02 -14.65 11.96
CA PRO A 208 -30.25 -14.96 13.36
C PRO A 208 -30.25 -16.47 13.56
N ALA A 209 -29.62 -16.93 14.65
CA ALA A 209 -29.45 -18.36 14.92
C ALA A 209 -30.80 -19.11 14.82
N PRO A 210 -30.84 -20.31 14.20
CA PRO A 210 -32.07 -21.06 14.03
C PRO A 210 -32.83 -21.18 15.35
N ILE A 211 -34.13 -20.90 15.33
CA ILE A 211 -34.97 -20.99 16.52
C ILE A 211 -34.85 -22.38 17.14
N ILE A 212 -34.26 -22.45 18.33
CA ILE A 212 -34.19 -23.70 19.09
C ILE A 212 -35.63 -24.08 19.39
N PRO A 213 -36.15 -25.24 18.93
CA PRO A 213 -37.50 -25.64 19.25
C PRO A 213 -37.58 -25.81 20.77
N VAL A 214 -38.50 -25.09 21.41
CA VAL A 214 -38.85 -25.32 22.81
C VAL A 214 -39.31 -26.77 22.93
N GLY A 215 -38.46 -27.60 23.53
CA GLY A 215 -38.76 -29.01 23.75
C GLY A 215 -40.03 -29.17 24.57
N ASP A 216 -40.78 -30.24 24.29
CA ASP A 216 -42.08 -30.50 24.92
C ASP A 216 -41.91 -30.94 26.39
N ALA A 217 -41.61 -29.95 27.24
CA ALA A 217 -41.46 -30.07 28.69
C ALA A 217 -42.80 -29.90 29.42
N GLY A 218 -43.92 -29.99 28.69
CA GLY A 218 -45.28 -29.81 29.20
C GLY A 218 -46.04 -31.12 29.32
N ASN A 219 -45.55 -32.07 30.13
CA ASN A 219 -46.29 -33.32 30.40
C ASN A 219 -47.74 -32.97 30.83
N PRO A 220 -48.76 -33.36 30.04
CA PRO A 220 -50.10 -32.82 30.21
C PRO A 220 -50.67 -33.19 31.59
N PRO A 221 -51.49 -32.33 32.22
CA PRO A 221 -52.13 -32.64 33.49
C PRO A 221 -52.87 -33.97 33.39
N VAL A 222 -52.44 -34.96 34.17
CA VAL A 222 -53.03 -36.31 34.13
C VAL A 222 -54.50 -36.22 34.48
N ASP A 223 -55.33 -36.51 33.48
CA ASP A 223 -56.79 -36.44 33.50
C ASP A 223 -57.36 -37.34 34.59
N ASP A 224 -57.80 -36.73 35.69
CA ASP A 224 -58.31 -37.42 36.88
C ASP A 224 -59.53 -38.31 36.58
N SER A 225 -60.21 -38.14 35.44
CA SER A 225 -61.33 -38.99 35.02
C SER A 225 -60.91 -40.36 34.48
N LYS A 226 -59.61 -40.59 34.25
CA LYS A 226 -59.05 -41.81 33.64
C LYS A 226 -58.19 -42.65 34.59
N LEU A 227 -58.00 -42.20 35.84
CA LEU A 227 -57.27 -42.94 36.87
C LEU A 227 -58.13 -44.07 37.45
N SER A 228 -57.49 -45.18 37.83
CA SER A 228 -58.09 -46.16 38.73
C SER A 228 -58.40 -45.51 40.10
N MET A 229 -59.42 -45.99 40.82
CA MET A 229 -59.68 -45.52 42.19
C MET A 229 -58.44 -45.63 43.09
N GLU A 230 -57.64 -46.67 42.92
CA GLU A 230 -56.43 -46.92 43.71
C GLU A 230 -55.34 -45.87 43.43
N GLU A 231 -55.14 -45.51 42.16
CA GLU A 231 -54.22 -44.45 41.73
C GLU A 231 -54.71 -43.05 42.17
N TYR A 232 -56.02 -42.79 42.06
CA TYR A 232 -56.64 -41.56 42.54
C TYR A 232 -56.48 -41.39 44.05
N HIS A 233 -56.67 -42.45 44.84
CA HIS A 233 -56.43 -42.43 46.28
C HIS A 233 -54.96 -42.23 46.65
N ALA A 234 -54.02 -42.79 45.89
CA ALA A 234 -52.59 -42.53 46.07
C ALA A 234 -52.26 -41.05 45.81
N LYS A 235 -52.69 -40.50 44.66
CA LYS A 235 -52.49 -39.10 44.25
C LYS A 235 -53.06 -38.12 45.29
N GLU A 236 -54.24 -38.39 45.84
CA GLU A 236 -54.83 -37.54 46.89
C GLU A 236 -54.11 -37.66 48.25
N GLN A 237 -53.57 -38.84 48.60
CA GLN A 237 -52.71 -38.94 49.78
C GLN A 237 -51.43 -38.11 49.64
N GLU A 238 -50.81 -38.08 48.46
CA GLU A 238 -49.65 -37.23 48.19
C GLU A 238 -49.99 -35.74 48.26
N ARG A 239 -51.11 -35.31 47.67
CA ARG A 239 -51.61 -33.93 47.79
C ARG A 239 -51.85 -33.53 49.25
N ARG A 240 -52.43 -34.41 50.06
CA ARG A 240 -52.62 -34.18 51.51
C ARG A 240 -51.28 -34.11 52.26
N ARG A 241 -50.32 -34.99 51.96
CA ARG A 241 -48.97 -34.96 52.56
C ARG A 241 -48.24 -33.66 52.22
N ALA A 242 -48.24 -33.24 50.95
CA ALA A 242 -47.64 -31.98 50.52
C ALA A 242 -48.30 -30.76 51.20
N LYS A 243 -49.63 -30.77 51.35
CA LYS A 243 -50.37 -29.71 52.05
C LYS A 243 -50.01 -29.61 53.53
N ILE A 244 -49.88 -30.75 54.23
CA ILE A 244 -49.41 -30.80 55.63
C ILE A 244 -47.96 -30.33 55.74
N GLN A 245 -47.08 -30.77 54.83
CA GLN A 245 -45.67 -30.38 54.80
C GLN A 245 -45.48 -28.87 54.51
N GLY A 246 -46.39 -28.26 53.73
CA GLY A 246 -46.46 -26.81 53.55
C GLY A 246 -46.95 -26.06 54.80
N GLN A 247 -47.93 -26.62 55.54
CA GLN A 247 -48.42 -26.01 56.78
C GLN A 247 -47.45 -26.15 57.97
N MET A 248 -46.53 -27.12 57.94
CA MET A 248 -45.45 -27.26 58.93
C MET A 248 -44.22 -26.37 58.68
N LYS A 249 -44.27 -25.45 57.71
CA LYS A 249 -43.12 -24.67 57.24
C LYS A 249 -43.32 -23.15 57.32
N ILE A 250 -44.15 -22.72 58.27
CA ILE A 250 -44.44 -21.33 58.66
C ILE A 250 -44.18 -21.21 60.17
#